data_AF-A0A9X7EB23-F1
#
_entry.id   AF-A0A9X7EB23-F1
#
_cell.length_a   1.000
_cell.length_b   1.000
_cell.length_c   1.000
_cell.angle_alpha   90.00
_cell.angle_beta   90.00
_cell.angle_gamma   90.00
#
_symmetry.space_group_name_H-M   'P 1'
#
loop_
_entity.id
_entity.type
_entity.pdbx_description
1 polymer ?
#
loop_
_entity_poly.entity_id
_entity_poly.type
_entity_poly.pdbx_seq_one_letter_code
_entity_poly.pdbx_strand_id
1 'polypeptide(L)'
;MPSLELEGARVDFEGDEERVKATYYYDGIRLGSDTFDIKDAIDGKFGYHKTEYDYQLGRVEEEFWIRWLERKVVLVLITHFGGVRSQKEVWADL
;
A
#
# COMPACT_ATOMS: atom_id res chain seq x y z
N MET A 1 11.92 5.68 -9.87
CA MET A 1 10.83 5.56 -8.88
C MET A 1 10.71 4.09 -8.53
N PRO A 2 11.02 3.68 -7.29
CA PRO A 2 10.80 2.31 -6.84
C PRO A 2 9.31 1.95 -6.86
N SER A 3 9.02 0.65 -7.00
CA SER A 3 7.65 0.12 -7.00
C SER A 3 7.57 -1.15 -6.14
N LEU A 4 6.40 -1.32 -5.52
CA LEU A 4 5.96 -2.56 -4.89
C LEU A 4 4.85 -3.18 -5.73
N GLU A 5 4.93 -4.48 -6.00
CA GLU A 5 3.98 -5.17 -6.87
C GLU A 5 3.50 -6.48 -6.22
N LEU A 6 2.18 -6.65 -6.20
CA LEU A 6 1.48 -7.89 -5.95
C LEU A 6 0.54 -8.17 -7.11
N GLU A 7 -0.14 -9.31 -7.07
CA GLU A 7 -1.04 -9.77 -8.15
C GLU A 7 -2.14 -8.73 -8.42
N GLY A 8 -1.99 -7.97 -9.52
CA GLY A 8 -2.88 -6.88 -9.93
C GLY A 8 -2.54 -5.52 -9.28
N ALA A 9 -2.13 -5.51 -8.01
CA ALA A 9 -1.86 -4.27 -7.25
C ALA A 9 -0.40 -3.79 -7.40
N ARG A 10 -0.22 -2.50 -7.68
CA ARG A 10 1.10 -1.86 -7.71
C ARG A 10 1.07 -0.51 -7.03
N VAL A 11 2.11 -0.22 -6.25
CA VAL A 11 2.35 1.10 -5.68
C VAL A 11 3.72 1.60 -6.11
N ASP A 12 3.73 2.71 -6.85
CA ASP A 12 4.97 3.46 -7.08
C ASP A 12 5.13 4.49 -5.98
N PHE A 13 6.33 4.62 -5.42
CA PHE A 13 6.57 5.55 -4.32
C PHE A 13 7.87 6.33 -4.48
N GLU A 14 7.92 7.50 -3.86
CA GLU A 14 9.10 8.32 -3.71
C GLU A 14 9.02 9.07 -2.38
N GLY A 15 10.15 9.28 -1.71
CA GLY A 15 10.14 9.95 -0.44
C GLY A 15 11.40 9.78 0.38
N ASP A 16 11.32 10.27 1.60
CA ASP A 16 12.38 10.24 2.59
C ASP A 16 11.79 10.07 4.01
N GLU A 17 12.63 10.35 5.00
CA GLU A 17 12.31 10.22 6.42
C GLU A 17 11.24 11.21 6.90
N GLU A 18 10.88 12.22 6.10
CA GLU A 18 9.86 13.22 6.44
C GLU A 18 8.59 13.07 5.63
N ARG A 19 8.72 12.69 4.35
CA ARG A 19 7.59 12.71 3.42
C ARG A 19 7.66 11.60 2.38
N VAL A 20 6.55 10.90 2.18
CA VAL A 20 6.41 9.86 1.16
C VAL A 20 5.21 10.14 0.30
N LYS A 21 5.38 10.05 -1.01
CA LYS A 21 4.30 10.10 -1.99
C LYS A 21 4.14 8.73 -2.61
N ALA A 22 2.90 8.26 -2.67
CA ALA A 22 2.54 6.97 -3.25
C ALA A 22 1.54 7.17 -4.38
N THR A 23 1.69 6.41 -5.46
CA THR A 23 0.75 6.37 -6.58
C THR A 23 0.30 4.93 -6.78
N TYR A 24 -1.00 4.71 -6.73
CA TYR A 24 -1.60 3.38 -6.71
C TYR A 24 -2.12 2.98 -8.08
N TYR A 25 -1.97 1.71 -8.40
CA TYR A 25 -2.41 1.11 -9.65
C TYR A 25 -3.05 -0.25 -9.39
N TYR A 26 -4.08 -0.57 -10.15
CA TYR A 26 -4.65 -1.92 -10.20
C TYR A 26 -4.85 -2.34 -11.66
N ASP A 27 -4.34 -3.51 -12.04
CA ASP A 27 -4.33 -4.01 -13.43
C ASP A 27 -3.82 -2.98 -14.46
N GLY A 28 -2.80 -2.21 -14.05
CA GLY A 28 -2.18 -1.15 -14.87
C GLY A 28 -2.97 0.16 -14.95
N ILE A 29 -4.15 0.25 -14.32
CA ILE A 29 -4.97 1.46 -14.25
C ILE A 29 -4.56 2.27 -13.01
N ARG A 30 -4.22 3.55 -13.20
CA ARG A 30 -3.92 4.46 -12.08
C ARG A 30 -5.19 4.76 -11.30
N LEU A 31 -5.19 4.42 -10.02
CA LEU A 31 -6.32 4.63 -9.10
C LEU A 31 -6.25 6.01 -8.43
N GLY A 32 -5.04 6.49 -8.12
CA GLY A 32 -4.86 7.76 -7.43
C GLY A 32 -3.44 7.95 -6.91
N SER A 33 -3.25 8.95 -6.06
CA SER A 33 -1.99 9.16 -5.35
C SER A 33 -2.23 9.90 -4.05
N ASP A 34 -1.51 9.50 -3.01
CA ASP A 34 -1.50 10.17 -1.71
C ASP A 34 -0.11 10.71 -1.38
N THR A 35 -0.08 11.62 -0.42
CA THR A 35 1.16 12.09 0.18
C THR A 35 1.02 12.01 1.68
N PHE A 36 2.03 11.42 2.31
CA PHE A 36 2.10 11.19 3.74
C PHE A 36 3.28 11.97 4.30
N ASP A 37 3.02 12.74 5.34
CA ASP A 37 4.04 13.46 6.10
C ASP A 37 4.20 12.79 7.47
N ILE A 38 5.43 12.61 7.95
CA ILE A 38 5.72 11.94 9.23
C ILE A 38 5.01 12.60 10.42
N LYS A 39 4.75 13.90 10.34
CA LYS A 39 4.00 14.67 11.35
C LYS A 39 2.56 14.18 11.55
N ASP A 40 1.98 13.57 10.51
CA ASP A 40 0.60 13.07 10.50
C ASP A 40 0.55 11.55 10.75
N ALA A 41 1.71 10.91 10.92
CA ALA A 41 1.83 9.49 11.18
C ALA A 41 1.30 9.13 12.58
N ILE A 42 0.61 7.99 12.68
CA ILE A 42 0.13 7.47 13.96
C ILE A 42 1.35 7.17 14.84
N ASP A 43 1.32 7.70 16.07
CA ASP A 43 2.45 7.70 17.02
C ASP A 43 3.76 8.26 16.44
N GLY A 44 3.68 9.11 15.39
CA GLY A 44 4.82 9.71 14.69
C GLY A 44 5.66 8.71 13.89
N LYS A 45 5.13 7.52 13.57
CA LYS A 45 5.94 6.37 13.11
C LYS A 45 5.32 5.56 11.99
N PHE A 46 3.99 5.62 11.82
CA PHE A 46 3.27 4.76 10.90
C PHE A 46 2.29 5.52 10.00
N GLY A 47 2.44 5.31 8.70
CA GLY A 47 1.57 5.87 7.65
C GLY A 47 0.78 4.74 7.04
N TYR A 48 -0.47 4.99 6.72
CA TYR A 48 -1.39 3.94 6.33
C TYR A 48 -2.40 4.47 5.32
N HIS A 49 -2.54 3.74 4.22
CA HIS A 49 -3.67 3.87 3.32
C HIS A 49 -4.30 2.50 3.13
N LYS A 50 -5.63 2.48 3.09
CA LYS A 50 -6.44 1.30 2.80
C LYS A 50 -7.46 1.63 1.74
N THR A 51 -7.54 0.79 0.72
CA THR A 51 -8.65 0.78 -0.22
C THR A 51 -9.25 -0.61 -0.27
N GLU A 52 -10.57 -0.69 -0.25
CA GLU A 52 -11.33 -1.93 -0.44
C GLU A 52 -12.10 -1.86 -1.75
N TYR A 53 -12.13 -2.96 -2.50
CA TYR A 53 -12.93 -3.09 -3.70
C TYR A 53 -13.61 -4.45 -3.78
N ASP A 54 -14.89 -4.43 -4.18
CA ASP A 54 -15.62 -5.64 -4.53
C ASP A 54 -15.16 -6.12 -5.91
N TYR A 55 -14.71 -7.38 -5.98
CA TYR A 55 -14.24 -7.98 -7.22
C TYR A 55 -14.89 -9.35 -7.41
N GLN A 56 -15.70 -9.50 -8.46
CA GLN A 56 -16.44 -10.74 -8.76
C GLN A 56 -17.23 -11.28 -7.54
N LEU A 57 -16.89 -12.48 -7.05
CA LEU A 57 -17.52 -13.18 -5.92
C LEU A 57 -16.76 -12.96 -4.60
N GLY A 58 -15.96 -11.89 -4.49
CA GLY A 58 -15.15 -11.62 -3.32
C GLY A 58 -14.80 -10.16 -3.11
N ARG A 59 -13.99 -9.92 -2.08
CA ARG A 59 -13.46 -8.59 -1.72
C ARG A 59 -11.95 -8.63 -1.78
N VAL A 60 -11.36 -7.54 -2.27
CA VAL A 60 -9.93 -7.31 -2.21
C VAL A 60 -9.69 -6.05 -1.38
N GLU A 61 -8.69 -6.11 -0.50
CA GLU A 61 -8.24 -4.99 0.32
C GLU A 61 -6.76 -4.76 0.02
N GLU A 62 -6.45 -3.57 -0.46
CA GLU A 62 -5.09 -3.12 -0.71
C GLU A 62 -4.71 -2.14 0.39
N GLU A 63 -3.56 -2.41 1.02
CA GLU A 63 -3.02 -1.53 2.04
C GLU A 63 -1.59 -1.13 1.70
N PHE A 64 -1.30 0.16 1.85
CA PHE A 64 0.05 0.69 1.73
C PHE A 64 0.48 1.28 3.05
N TRP A 65 1.58 0.74 3.60
CA TRP A 65 2.08 1.08 4.91
C TRP A 65 3.45 1.73 4.79
N ILE A 66 3.69 2.76 5.59
CA ILE A 66 5.00 3.41 5.70
C ILE A 66 5.49 3.26 7.13
N ARG A 67 6.64 2.62 7.29
CA ARG A 67 7.29 2.36 8.58
C ARG A 67 8.55 3.23 8.67
N TRP A 68 8.39 4.49 9.07
CA TRP A 68 9.48 5.48 9.07
C TRP A 68 10.68 5.08 9.91
N LEU A 69 10.48 4.51 11.10
CA LEU A 69 11.59 4.08 11.98
C LEU A 69 12.45 2.98 11.35
N GLU A 70 11.84 2.13 10.54
CA GLU A 70 12.52 1.02 9.87
C GLU A 70 13.01 1.43 8.48
N ARG A 71 12.62 2.62 8.01
CA ARG A 71 12.80 3.09 6.63
C ARG A 71 12.32 2.06 5.62
N LYS A 72 11.11 1.55 5.85
CA LYS A 72 10.46 0.57 4.99
C LYS A 72 9.10 1.04 4.54
N VAL A 73 8.70 0.57 3.36
CA VAL A 73 7.33 0.60 2.88
C VAL A 73 6.85 -0.82 2.64
N VAL A 74 5.54 -1.03 2.81
CA VAL A 74 4.90 -2.34 2.64
C VAL A 74 3.64 -2.17 1.83
N LEU A 75 3.46 -3.03 0.84
CA LEU A 75 2.20 -3.23 0.14
C LEU A 75 1.62 -4.56 0.61
N VAL A 76 0.40 -4.53 1.14
CA VAL A 76 -0.34 -5.69 1.59
C VAL A 76 -1.57 -5.87 0.71
N LEU A 77 -1.77 -7.08 0.22
CA LEU A 77 -2.97 -7.46 -0.52
C LEU A 77 -3.70 -8.55 0.27
N ILE A 78 -4.93 -8.25 0.68
CA ILE A 78 -5.82 -9.18 1.37
C ILE A 78 -6.94 -9.53 0.40
N THR A 79 -7.22 -10.81 0.19
CA THR A 79 -8.32 -11.26 -0.67
C THR A 79 -9.28 -12.16 0.09
N HIS A 80 -10.57 -11.99 -0.17
CA HIS A 80 -11.66 -12.75 0.42
C HIS A 80 -12.50 -13.36 -0.71
N PHE A 81 -12.12 -14.54 -1.20
CA PHE A 81 -12.83 -15.23 -2.28
C PHE A 81 -13.43 -16.55 -1.80
N GLY A 82 -14.71 -16.79 -2.09
CA GLY A 82 -15.37 -18.06 -1.75
C GLY A 82 -15.36 -18.41 -0.24
N GLY A 83 -15.29 -17.40 0.63
CA GLY A 83 -15.17 -17.58 2.09
C GLY A 83 -13.75 -17.82 2.61
N VAL A 84 -12.73 -17.83 1.74
CA VAL A 84 -11.32 -17.97 2.14
C VAL A 84 -10.64 -16.60 2.15
N ARG A 85 -9.99 -16.27 3.26
CA ARG A 85 -9.11 -15.10 3.39
C ARG A 85 -7.68 -15.49 3.04
N SER A 86 -7.03 -14.76 2.13
CA SER A 86 -5.60 -14.84 1.86
C SER A 86 -4.94 -13.48 2.05
N GLN A 87 -3.66 -13.46 2.39
CA GLN A 87 -2.88 -12.24 2.57
C GLN A 87 -1.49 -12.45 1.98
N LYS A 88 -1.03 -11.48 1.18
CA LYS A 88 0.34 -11.39 0.66
C LYS A 88 0.89 -10.02 0.98
N GLU A 89 2.19 -9.92 1.17
CA GLU A 89 2.88 -8.65 1.40
C GLU A 89 4.21 -8.61 0.66
N VAL A 90 4.60 -7.39 0.28
CA VAL A 90 5.90 -7.12 -0.33
C VAL A 90 6.47 -5.84 0.30
N TRP A 91 7.78 -5.86 0.54
CA TRP A 91 8.50 -4.85 1.29
C TRP A 91 9.58 -4.22 0.42
N ALA A 92 9.84 -2.93 0.63
CA ALA A 92 10.98 -2.23 0.04
C ALA A 92 11.59 -1.24 1.03
N ASP A 93 12.85 -0.89 0.78
CA ASP A 93 13.51 0.23 1.42
C ASP A 93 12.88 1.56 1.01
N LEU A 94 12.82 2.48 1.97
CA LEU A 94 12.49 3.89 1.78
C LEU A 94 13.75 4.75 1.57
#